data_AF-A0A2M7HT55-F1
#
_entry.id   AF-A0A2M7HT55-F1
#
_cell.length_a   1.000
_cell.length_b   1.000
_cell.length_c   1.000
_cell.angle_alpha   90.00
_cell.angle_beta   90.00
_cell.angle_gamma   90.00
#
_symmetry.space_group_name_H-M   'P 1'
#
loop_
_entity.id
_entity.type
_entity.pdbx_description
1 polymer ?
#
loop_
_entity_poly.entity_id
_entity_poly.type
_entity_poly.pdbx_seq_one_letter_code
_entity_poly.pdbx_strand_id
1 'polypeptide(L)'
;MTVIGVALAVNSNQSLRMAGAGAERIEAKALADGGLAEALAAKSKAYLATMSKIDTNNSYLGGAQVLTPLPLVDDGSGNLIVKQGTFTCLPNPAANQSNKFGCRRVEISSQVNFGREKLGQIIVVTGIEQERFK
;
A
#
# COMPACT_ATOMS: atom_id res chain seq x y z
N MET A 1 -34.04 19.49 -37.59
CA MET A 1 -34.29 19.05 -36.20
C MET A 1 -33.46 17.82 -35.80
N THR A 2 -32.28 17.60 -36.40
CA THR A 2 -31.51 16.34 -36.28
C THR A 2 -30.12 16.52 -35.65
N VAL A 3 -29.58 17.75 -35.63
CA VAL A 3 -28.23 18.02 -35.09
C VAL A 3 -28.21 18.03 -33.55
N ILE A 4 -29.31 18.41 -32.91
CA ILE A 4 -29.42 18.50 -31.45
C ILE A 4 -29.49 17.09 -30.81
N GLY A 5 -30.11 16.12 -31.48
CA GLY A 5 -30.21 14.74 -30.99
C GLY A 5 -28.86 14.00 -30.97
N VAL A 6 -27.99 14.26 -31.95
CA VAL A 6 -26.65 13.66 -32.00
C VAL A 6 -25.75 14.27 -30.91
N ALA A 7 -25.84 15.58 -30.68
CA ALA A 7 -25.06 16.23 -29.62
C ALA A 7 -25.44 15.73 -28.22
N LEU A 8 -26.74 15.53 -27.94
CA LEU A 8 -27.23 14.94 -26.69
C LEU A 8 -26.76 13.49 -26.52
N ALA A 9 -26.87 12.65 -27.55
CA ALA A 9 -26.44 11.25 -27.49
C ALA A 9 -24.92 11.09 -27.26
N VAL A 10 -24.10 11.95 -27.89
CA VAL A 10 -22.64 11.94 -27.71
C VAL A 10 -22.26 12.39 -26.30
N ASN A 11 -22.94 13.41 -25.76
CA ASN A 11 -22.71 13.89 -24.40
C ASN A 11 -23.14 12.84 -23.35
N SER A 12 -24.29 12.18 -23.55
CA SER A 12 -24.73 11.09 -22.67
C SER A 12 -23.77 9.91 -22.64
N ASN A 13 -23.19 9.52 -23.79
CA ASN A 13 -22.19 8.45 -23.85
C ASN A 13 -20.88 8.83 -23.14
N GLN A 14 -20.46 10.09 -23.22
CA GLN A 14 -19.26 10.56 -22.54
C GLN A 14 -19.47 10.60 -21.02
N SER A 15 -20.65 11.06 -20.57
CA SER A 15 -21.05 11.08 -19.17
C SER A 15 -21.07 9.67 -18.55
N LEU A 16 -21.66 8.69 -19.25
CA LEU A 16 -21.67 7.29 -18.80
C LEU A 16 -20.27 6.68 -18.68
N ARG A 17 -19.37 6.98 -19.62
CA ARG A 17 -17.97 6.53 -19.55
C ARG A 17 -17.20 7.16 -18.39
N MET A 18 -17.46 8.43 -18.09
CA MET A 18 -16.85 9.11 -16.94
C MET A 18 -17.41 8.59 -15.61
N ALA A 19 -18.71 8.32 -15.53
CA ALA A 19 -19.34 7.73 -14.35
C ALA A 19 -18.79 6.32 -14.06
N GLY A 20 -18.62 5.49 -15.11
CA GLY A 20 -18.00 4.17 -14.99
C GLY A 20 -16.56 4.22 -14.49
N ALA A 21 -15.73 5.13 -15.05
CA ALA A 21 -14.34 5.29 -14.61
C ALA A 21 -14.21 5.77 -13.15
N GLY A 22 -15.19 6.54 -12.66
CA GLY A 22 -15.26 6.94 -11.25
C GLY A 22 -15.59 5.76 -10.32
N ALA A 23 -16.56 4.94 -10.70
CA ALA A 23 -16.93 3.73 -9.95
C ALA A 23 -15.77 2.72 -9.90
N GLU A 24 -15.12 2.45 -11.02
CA GLU A 24 -13.98 1.52 -11.11
C GLU A 24 -12.79 1.96 -10.22
N ARG A 25 -12.56 3.28 -10.07
CA ARG A 25 -11.54 3.80 -9.13
C ARG A 25 -11.88 3.49 -7.67
N ILE A 26 -13.15 3.66 -7.29
CA ILE A 26 -13.58 3.45 -5.90
C ILE A 26 -13.48 1.97 -5.56
N GLU A 27 -13.91 1.08 -6.46
CA GLU A 27 -13.76 -0.36 -6.30
C GLU A 27 -12.29 -0.78 -6.22
N ALA A 28 -11.43 -0.25 -7.10
CA ALA A 28 -10.00 -0.52 -7.09
C ALA A 28 -9.32 -0.06 -5.80
N LYS A 29 -9.73 1.09 -5.26
CA LYS A 29 -9.25 1.57 -3.96
C LYS A 29 -9.72 0.65 -2.83
N ALA A 30 -10.99 0.24 -2.82
CA ALA A 30 -11.51 -0.69 -1.82
C ALA A 30 -10.77 -2.05 -1.84
N LEU A 31 -10.45 -2.56 -3.03
CA LEU A 31 -9.61 -3.75 -3.20
C LEU A 31 -8.18 -3.53 -2.71
N ALA A 32 -7.57 -2.37 -3.03
CA ALA A 32 -6.22 -2.07 -2.58
C ALA A 32 -6.13 -1.96 -1.05
N ASP A 33 -7.11 -1.28 -0.42
CA ASP A 33 -7.24 -1.13 1.03
C ASP A 33 -7.52 -2.48 1.71
N GLY A 34 -8.44 -3.28 1.16
CA GLY A 34 -8.71 -4.63 1.64
C GLY A 34 -7.49 -5.55 1.52
N GLY A 35 -6.74 -5.43 0.42
CA GLY A 35 -5.53 -6.22 0.18
C GLY A 35 -4.41 -5.87 1.15
N LEU A 36 -4.30 -4.60 1.55
CA LEU A 36 -3.41 -4.19 2.64
C LEU A 36 -3.81 -4.81 3.97
N ALA A 37 -5.11 -4.76 4.31
CA ALA A 37 -5.61 -5.32 5.56
C ALA A 37 -5.38 -6.83 5.64
N GLU A 38 -5.60 -7.56 4.55
CA GLU A 38 -5.34 -9.00 4.47
C GLU A 38 -3.84 -9.30 4.54
N ALA A 39 -3.00 -8.53 3.84
CA ALA A 39 -1.55 -8.66 3.93
C ALA A 39 -1.03 -8.41 5.35
N LEU A 40 -1.63 -7.47 6.08
CA LEU A 40 -1.33 -7.22 7.49
C LEU A 40 -1.80 -8.37 8.39
N ALA A 41 -3.02 -8.88 8.18
CA ALA A 41 -3.59 -9.97 8.96
C ALA A 41 -2.84 -11.30 8.77
N ALA A 42 -2.36 -11.56 7.55
CA ALA A 42 -1.60 -12.76 7.21
C ALA A 42 -0.17 -12.76 7.80
N LYS A 43 0.35 -11.61 8.24
CA LYS A 43 1.70 -11.47 8.78
C LYS A 43 1.65 -11.29 10.30
N SER A 44 2.43 -12.11 11.02
CA SER A 44 2.49 -11.99 12.47
C SER A 44 3.26 -10.73 12.89
N LYS A 45 2.91 -10.18 14.06
CA LYS A 45 3.65 -9.07 14.69
C LYS A 45 5.14 -9.37 14.84
N ALA A 46 5.49 -10.63 15.12
CA ALA A 46 6.87 -11.09 15.22
C ALA A 46 7.60 -11.08 13.86
N TYR A 47 6.92 -11.42 12.78
CA TYR A 47 7.48 -11.33 11.41
C TYR A 47 7.79 -9.88 11.06
N LEU A 48 6.84 -8.96 11.28
CA LEU A 48 7.02 -7.53 10.99
C LEU A 48 8.15 -6.90 11.83
N ALA A 49 8.34 -7.37 13.07
CA ALA A 49 9.44 -6.95 13.94
C ALA A 49 10.84 -7.46 13.48
N THR A 50 10.89 -8.55 12.70
CA THR A 50 12.15 -9.24 12.34
C THR A 50 12.50 -9.17 10.85
N MET A 51 11.57 -8.76 10.00
CA MET A 51 11.66 -8.74 8.53
C MET A 51 12.87 -7.94 8.01
N SER A 52 13.90 -8.61 7.51
CA SER A 52 15.16 -8.03 7.01
C SER A 52 15.24 -7.90 5.49
N LYS A 53 14.23 -8.36 4.76
CA LYS A 53 14.16 -8.35 3.30
C LYS A 53 12.84 -7.77 2.85
N ILE A 54 12.82 -7.25 1.62
CA ILE A 54 11.59 -6.84 0.95
C ILE A 54 10.80 -8.10 0.60
N ASP A 55 9.52 -8.13 0.96
CA ASP A 55 8.63 -9.24 0.66
C ASP A 55 7.64 -8.83 -0.43
N THR A 56 7.88 -9.35 -1.64
CA THR A 56 7.05 -9.13 -2.84
C THR A 56 6.09 -10.29 -3.13
N ASN A 57 6.06 -11.33 -2.29
CA ASN A 57 5.32 -12.56 -2.57
C ASN A 57 3.86 -12.52 -2.08
N ASN A 58 3.31 -11.31 -1.88
CA ASN A 58 1.97 -11.12 -1.37
C ASN A 58 1.05 -10.65 -2.51
N SER A 59 0.02 -11.44 -2.79
CA SER A 59 -0.96 -11.15 -3.82
C SER A 59 -2.36 -11.44 -3.29
N TYR A 60 -2.94 -10.46 -2.60
CA TYR A 60 -4.27 -10.52 -2.02
C TYR A 60 -5.26 -9.66 -2.81
N LEU A 61 -6.50 -10.16 -2.94
CA LEU A 61 -7.63 -9.48 -3.59
C LEU A 61 -7.32 -8.94 -5.00
N GLY A 62 -6.49 -9.67 -5.76
CA GLY A 62 -6.14 -9.31 -7.14
C GLY A 62 -5.15 -8.15 -7.27
N GLY A 63 -4.66 -7.61 -6.15
CA GLY A 63 -3.56 -6.65 -6.09
C GLY A 63 -2.24 -7.29 -5.68
N ALA A 64 -1.13 -6.63 -5.99
CA ALA A 64 0.20 -7.01 -5.53
C ALA A 64 0.57 -6.17 -4.31
N GLN A 65 0.92 -6.82 -3.20
CA GLN A 65 1.38 -6.15 -1.99
C GLN A 65 2.89 -6.35 -1.79
N VAL A 66 3.60 -5.25 -1.55
CA VAL A 66 5.04 -5.26 -1.29
C VAL A 66 5.29 -4.68 0.08
N LEU A 67 5.91 -5.47 0.96
CA LEU A 67 6.32 -5.05 2.29
C LEU A 67 7.80 -4.68 2.25
N THR A 68 8.11 -3.41 2.50
CA THR A 68 9.44 -2.83 2.50
C THR A 68 9.83 -2.43 3.93
N PRO A 69 10.79 -3.13 4.57
CA PRO A 69 11.30 -2.70 5.87
C PRO A 69 12.20 -1.47 5.70
N LEU A 70 11.99 -0.46 6.54
CA LEU A 70 12.77 0.78 6.58
C LEU A 70 13.76 0.75 7.78
N PRO A 71 14.94 1.40 7.67
CA PRO A 71 15.37 2.27 6.58
C PRO A 71 16.04 1.50 5.44
N LEU A 72 15.80 2.00 4.22
CA LEU A 72 16.61 1.69 3.06
C LEU A 72 17.86 2.59 3.12
N VAL A 73 19.04 1.99 3.10
CA VAL A 73 20.32 2.70 3.07
C VAL A 73 21.09 2.21 1.86
N ASP A 74 21.73 3.12 1.13
CA ASP A 74 22.60 2.76 0.02
C ASP A 74 23.81 1.96 0.54
N ASP A 75 24.11 0.82 -0.07
CA ASP A 75 25.28 -0.01 0.23
C ASP A 75 26.60 0.63 -0.25
N GLY A 76 26.54 1.79 -0.91
CA GLY A 76 27.68 2.47 -1.52
C GLY A 76 28.03 1.93 -2.90
N SER A 77 27.29 0.92 -3.39
CA SER A 77 27.33 0.39 -4.75
C SER A 77 26.06 0.75 -5.55
N GLY A 78 25.20 1.62 -5.01
CA GLY A 78 23.97 2.09 -5.65
C GLY A 78 22.76 1.18 -5.41
N ASN A 79 22.88 0.15 -4.56
CA ASN A 79 21.74 -0.69 -4.18
C ASN A 79 21.18 -0.25 -2.83
N LEU A 80 19.85 -0.09 -2.76
CA LEU A 80 19.16 0.16 -1.51
C LEU A 80 19.06 -1.14 -0.71
N ILE A 81 19.83 -1.24 0.35
CA ILE A 81 19.79 -2.36 1.29
C ILE A 81 18.99 -1.99 2.55
N VAL A 82 18.28 -2.98 3.08
CA VAL A 82 17.56 -2.83 4.35
C VAL A 82 18.59 -2.82 5.48
N LYS A 83 18.82 -1.65 6.09
CA LYS A 83 19.71 -1.57 7.24
C LYS A 83 18.99 -2.05 8.49
N GLN A 84 19.62 -2.91 9.27
CA GLN A 84 19.11 -3.26 10.60
C GLN A 84 19.41 -2.11 11.55
N GLY A 85 18.51 -1.13 11.60
CA GLY A 85 18.54 0.00 12.51
C GLY A 85 17.44 -0.11 13.55
N THR A 86 17.78 0.06 14.82
CA THR A 86 16.80 0.22 15.89
C THR A 86 16.42 1.69 15.96
N PHE A 87 15.17 2.04 15.66
CA PHE A 87 14.70 3.42 15.81
C PHE A 87 14.05 3.65 17.18
N THR A 88 14.13 4.89 17.65
CA THR A 88 13.30 5.37 18.74
C THR A 88 11.86 5.41 18.27
N CYS A 89 11.01 4.57 18.88
CA CYS A 89 9.56 4.59 18.66
C CYS A 89 8.97 5.96 19.03
N LEU A 90 7.82 6.33 18.45
CA LEU A 90 6.99 7.34 19.10
C LEU A 90 6.60 6.83 20.49
N PRO A 91 6.61 7.70 21.52
CA PRO A 91 6.35 7.27 22.89
C PRO A 91 4.93 6.72 23.00
N ASN A 92 4.82 5.43 23.25
CA ASN A 92 3.57 4.79 23.61
C ASN A 92 3.28 5.14 25.09
N PRO A 93 2.13 5.74 25.42
CA PRO A 93 1.79 6.09 26.80
C PRO A 93 1.69 4.87 27.74
N ALA A 94 1.63 3.66 27.20
CA ALA A 94 1.69 2.41 27.97
C ALA A 94 3.13 1.93 28.28
N ALA A 95 4.15 2.50 27.64
CA ALA A 95 5.54 2.11 27.83
C ALA A 95 6.17 2.85 29.03
N ASN A 96 5.99 2.29 30.22
CA ASN A 96 6.66 2.80 31.41
C ASN A 96 8.18 2.54 31.33
N GLN A 97 8.90 3.66 31.40
CA GLN A 97 10.33 3.88 31.54
C GLN A 97 11.18 2.66 31.91
N SER A 98 12.27 2.45 31.14
CA SER A 98 13.55 1.80 31.52
C SER A 98 13.99 0.55 30.72
N ASN A 99 13.21 0.01 29.78
CA ASN A 99 13.67 -1.14 28.97
C ASN A 99 13.84 -0.81 27.48
N LYS A 100 14.88 -1.43 26.89
CA LYS A 100 15.47 -1.18 25.58
C LYS A 100 14.53 -1.60 24.44
N PHE A 101 13.43 -0.89 24.25
CA PHE A 101 12.51 -1.14 23.14
C PHE A 101 13.00 -0.46 21.88
N GLY A 102 12.98 -1.21 20.79
CA GLY A 102 13.31 -0.74 19.46
C GLY A 102 12.10 -0.80 18.55
N CYS A 103 11.91 0.20 17.70
CA CYS A 103 10.90 0.12 16.65
C CYS A 103 11.50 -0.31 15.33
N ARG A 104 10.71 -1.12 14.61
CA ARG A 104 10.92 -1.41 13.21
C ARG A 104 9.81 -0.78 12.39
N ARG A 105 10.20 -0.03 11.36
CA ARG A 105 9.26 0.56 10.41
C ARG A 105 9.13 -0.37 9.22
N VAL A 106 7.90 -0.65 8.84
CA VAL A 106 7.59 -1.39 7.61
C VAL A 106 6.61 -0.57 6.83
N GLU A 107 6.93 -0.32 5.58
CA GLU A 107 6.00 0.25 4.62
C GLU A 107 5.37 -0.90 3.85
N ILE A 108 4.07 -0.81 3.62
CA ILE A 108 3.29 -1.79 2.86
C ILE A 108 2.63 -1.02 1.74
N SER A 109 2.99 -1.38 0.51
CA SER A 109 2.34 -0.87 -0.69
C SER A 109 1.41 -1.94 -1.24
N SER A 110 0.23 -1.55 -1.70
CA SER A 110 -0.74 -2.40 -2.39
C SER A 110 -1.11 -1.75 -3.71
N GLN A 111 -0.84 -2.46 -4.80
CA GLN A 111 -1.04 -1.99 -6.15
C GLN A 111 -2.18 -2.77 -6.79
N VAL A 112 -3.18 -2.04 -7.30
CA VAL A 112 -4.31 -2.60 -8.05
C VAL A 112 -4.45 -1.84 -9.35
N ASN A 113 -4.58 -2.58 -10.45
CA ASN A 113 -4.85 -2.03 -11.76
C ASN A 113 -6.35 -2.07 -12.04
N PHE A 114 -6.88 -1.00 -12.64
CA PHE A 114 -8.30 -0.84 -12.95
C PHE A 114 -8.48 -0.17 -14.32
N GLY A 115 -9.72 -0.09 -14.79
CA GLY A 115 -10.01 0.44 -16.11
C GLY A 115 -9.86 -0.58 -17.24
N ARG A 116 -10.36 -0.19 -18.42
CA ARG A 116 -10.22 -0.98 -19.64
C ARG A 116 -8.74 -1.20 -19.94
N GLU A 117 -8.37 -2.46 -20.17
CA GLU A 117 -6.99 -2.89 -20.47
C GLU A 117 -5.95 -2.57 -19.38
N LYS A 118 -6.37 -2.41 -18.11
CA LYS A 118 -5.46 -2.15 -16.97
C LYS A 118 -4.66 -0.84 -17.10
N LEU A 119 -5.20 0.14 -17.83
CA LEU A 119 -4.56 1.44 -18.06
C LEU A 119 -4.62 2.37 -16.83
N GLY A 120 -5.49 2.09 -15.86
CA GLY A 120 -5.55 2.77 -14.58
C GLY A 120 -4.78 2.01 -13.50
N GLN A 121 -4.11 2.73 -12.62
CA GLN A 121 -3.41 2.15 -11.48
C GLN A 121 -3.62 2.98 -10.22
N ILE A 122 -3.92 2.29 -9.12
CA ILE A 122 -3.92 2.86 -7.77
C ILE A 122 -2.86 2.11 -6.96
N ILE A 123 -2.03 2.89 -6.26
CA ILE A 123 -1.09 2.38 -5.27
C ILE A 123 -1.48 3.02 -3.95
N VAL A 124 -1.83 2.20 -2.97
CA VAL A 124 -2.03 2.64 -1.59
C VAL A 124 -0.81 2.22 -0.80
N VAL A 125 -0.22 3.18 -0.07
CA VAL A 125 0.96 2.95 0.75
C VAL A 125 0.62 3.26 2.20
N THR A 126 0.91 2.34 3.10
CA THR A 126 0.72 2.51 4.54
C THR A 126 2.03 2.20 5.28
N GLY A 127 2.38 3.05 6.24
CA GLY A 127 3.52 2.84 7.11
C GLY A 127 3.05 2.28 8.46
N ILE A 128 3.68 1.21 8.91
CA ILE A 128 3.48 0.65 10.26
C ILE A 128 4.76 0.74 11.08
N GLU A 129 4.62 1.04 12.36
CA GLU A 129 5.68 0.92 13.34
C GLU A 129 5.39 -0.29 14.24
N GLN A 130 6.33 -1.24 14.28
CA GLN A 130 6.22 -2.43 15.11
C GLN A 130 7.27 -2.39 16.22
N GLU A 131 6.81 -2.44 17.45
CA GLU A 131 7.67 -2.54 18.63
C GLU A 131 8.34 -3.92 18.69
N ARG A 132 9.62 -3.91 19.06
CA ARG A 132 10.45 -5.10 19.29
C ARG A 132 11.20 -4.97 20.61
N PHE A 133 11.22 -6.06 21.37
CA PHE A 133 12.13 -6.25 22.48
C PHE A 133 13.55 -6.50 21.95
N LYS A 134 14.53 -5.73 22.45
CA LYS A 134 15.95 -5.89 22.09
C LYS A 134 16.54 -7.15 22.70
#